data_AF-A0A3D1H8D8-F1
#
_entry.id   AF-A0A3D1H8D8-F1
#
_cell.length_a   1.000
_cell.length_b   1.000
_cell.length_c   1.000
_cell.angle_alpha   90.00
_cell.angle_beta   90.00
_cell.angle_gamma   90.00
#
_symmetry.space_group_name_H-M   'P 1'
#
loop_
_entity.id
_entity.type
_entity.pdbx_description
1 polymer ?
#
loop_
_entity_poly.entity_id
_entity_poly.type
_entity_poly.pdbx_seq_one_letter_code
_entity_poly.pdbx_strand_id
1 'polypeptide(L)'
;MSKQLNKLFDQEVLIRELSMNDTLALNHQLYEVYSADTLAGYSMITRALGCKIGGCDKPSEDSISFEQFYFFTAFDKDKNIKKVRVLEYTSDHGYQIANKGWLKQFEKGKKFSVGENIDAISGATISVKSITAGVNEQLRIIQKK
;
A
#
# COMPACT_ATOMS: atom_id res chain seq x y z
N MET A 1 -10.82 -0.59 -6.73
CA MET A 1 -10.84 -0.80 -5.26
C MET A 1 -12.14 -1.47 -4.78
N SER A 2 -13.33 -0.94 -5.05
CA SER A 2 -14.64 -1.46 -4.59
C SER A 2 -14.84 -2.97 -4.75
N LYS A 3 -14.63 -3.53 -5.95
CA LYS A 3 -14.78 -4.98 -6.21
C LYS A 3 -13.91 -5.86 -5.27
N GLN A 4 -12.72 -5.39 -4.89
CA GLN A 4 -11.85 -6.13 -3.98
C GLN A 4 -12.34 -6.04 -2.53
N LEU A 5 -12.86 -4.88 -2.13
CA LEU A 5 -13.43 -4.68 -0.79
C LEU A 5 -14.74 -5.48 -0.66
N ASN A 6 -15.60 -5.52 -1.68
CA ASN A 6 -16.79 -6.36 -1.67
C ASN A 6 -16.45 -7.82 -1.38
N LYS A 7 -15.41 -8.34 -2.07
CA LYS A 7 -14.93 -9.71 -1.85
C LYS A 7 -14.33 -9.90 -0.45
N LEU A 8 -13.68 -8.87 0.10
CA LEU A 8 -13.05 -8.96 1.42
C LEU A 8 -14.07 -8.97 2.57
N PHE A 9 -15.16 -8.21 2.42
CA PHE A 9 -16.22 -8.07 3.41
C PHE A 9 -17.45 -8.96 3.13
N ASP A 10 -17.36 -9.81 2.10
CA ASP A 10 -18.37 -10.79 1.67
C ASP A 10 -19.76 -10.21 1.37
N GLN A 11 -19.81 -8.94 0.94
CA GLN A 11 -21.04 -8.22 0.62
C GLN A 11 -20.74 -6.92 -0.14
N GLU A 12 -21.77 -6.23 -0.62
CA GLU A 12 -21.61 -4.90 -1.21
C GLU A 12 -21.21 -3.88 -0.14
N VAL A 13 -20.16 -3.09 -0.41
CA VAL A 13 -19.70 -2.06 0.51
C VAL A 13 -19.90 -0.66 -0.05
N LEU A 14 -20.30 0.25 0.84
CA LEU A 14 -20.27 1.69 0.59
C LEU A 14 -18.94 2.24 1.11
N ILE A 15 -18.31 3.11 0.31
CA ILE A 15 -17.00 3.69 0.62
C ILE A 15 -17.17 5.19 0.77
N ARG A 16 -16.75 5.74 1.91
CA ARG A 16 -16.75 7.18 2.16
C ARG A 16 -15.32 7.67 2.33
N GLU A 17 -14.89 8.62 1.51
CA GLU A 17 -13.58 9.27 1.65
C GLU A 17 -13.55 10.19 2.87
N LEU A 18 -12.44 10.16 3.60
CA LEU A 18 -12.17 11.02 4.73
C LEU A 18 -11.16 12.09 4.34
N SER A 19 -11.42 13.32 4.76
CA SER A 19 -10.45 14.40 4.60
C SER A 19 -9.22 14.14 5.46
N MET A 20 -8.06 14.48 4.90
CA MET A 20 -6.77 14.43 5.57
C MET A 20 -6.15 15.82 5.53
N ASN A 21 -5.20 16.10 6.41
CA ASN A 21 -4.41 17.33 6.29
C ASN A 21 -3.62 17.33 4.96
N ASP A 22 -3.32 18.52 4.44
CA ASP A 22 -2.74 18.70 3.11
C ASP A 22 -1.46 17.87 2.92
N THR A 23 -0.59 17.81 3.94
CA THR A 23 0.67 17.06 3.86
C THR A 23 0.46 15.56 3.68
N LEU A 24 -0.50 14.96 4.38
CA LEU A 24 -0.81 13.54 4.22
C LEU A 24 -1.59 13.27 2.94
N ALA A 25 -2.50 14.19 2.56
CA ALA A 25 -3.32 14.08 1.35
C ALA A 25 -2.48 14.03 0.06
N LEU A 26 -1.22 14.53 0.09
CA LEU A 26 -0.28 14.42 -1.04
C LEU A 26 -0.01 12.97 -1.48
N ASN A 27 -0.03 12.02 -0.54
CA ASN A 27 0.34 10.62 -0.82
C ASN A 27 -0.68 9.61 -0.32
N HIS A 28 -1.68 10.01 0.46
CA HIS A 28 -2.63 9.11 1.10
C HIS A 28 -4.07 9.55 0.86
N GLN A 29 -4.91 8.58 0.53
CA GLN A 29 -6.37 8.74 0.52
C GLN A 29 -6.96 7.72 1.47
N LEU A 30 -7.73 8.18 2.45
CA LEU A 30 -8.31 7.35 3.50
C LEU A 30 -9.82 7.22 3.31
N TYR A 31 -10.33 6.02 3.48
CA TYR A 31 -11.73 5.69 3.29
C TYR A 31 -12.27 4.90 4.49
N GLU A 32 -13.50 5.20 4.87
CA GLU A 32 -14.34 4.31 5.66
C GLU A 32 -15.07 3.34 4.73
N VAL A 33 -15.21 2.10 5.19
CA VAL A 33 -15.90 1.04 4.47
C VAL A 33 -17.10 0.60 5.31
N TYR A 34 -18.29 0.77 4.76
CA TYR A 34 -19.55 0.41 5.39
C TYR A 34 -20.15 -0.81 4.70
N SER A 35 -20.76 -1.70 5.49
CA SER A 35 -21.57 -2.80 4.99
C SER A 35 -22.89 -2.81 5.77
N ALA A 36 -24.02 -2.84 5.05
CA ALA A 36 -25.36 -2.70 5.63
C ALA A 36 -25.44 -1.58 6.70
N ASP A 37 -24.98 -0.37 6.34
CA ASP A 37 -24.90 0.82 7.20
C ASP A 37 -24.05 0.70 8.48
N THR A 38 -23.34 -0.42 8.65
CA THR A 38 -22.42 -0.64 9.76
C THR A 38 -20.99 -0.43 9.28
N LEU A 39 -20.18 0.28 10.07
CA LEU A 39 -18.76 0.42 9.77
C LEU A 39 -18.07 -0.94 9.82
N ALA A 40 -17.62 -1.42 8.67
CA ALA A 40 -16.93 -2.71 8.53
C ALA A 40 -15.41 -2.58 8.68
N GLY A 41 -14.86 -1.41 8.35
CA GLY A 41 -13.44 -1.14 8.48
C GLY A 41 -12.98 0.07 7.67
N TYR A 42 -11.73 0.03 7.24
CA TYR A 42 -11.11 1.15 6.54
C TYR A 42 -10.32 0.68 5.32
N SER A 43 -10.09 1.58 4.38
CA SER A 43 -9.16 1.36 3.27
C SER A 43 -8.29 2.59 3.10
N MET A 44 -7.01 2.42 2.78
CA MET A 44 -6.13 3.52 2.47
C MET A 44 -5.38 3.25 1.18
N ILE A 45 -5.45 4.17 0.22
CA ILE A 45 -4.63 4.16 -0.99
C ILE A 45 -3.38 4.99 -0.70
N THR A 46 -2.23 4.52 -1.17
CA THR A 46 -0.97 5.24 -1.00
C THR A 46 -0.09 5.15 -2.23
N ARG A 47 0.53 6.27 -2.55
CA ARG A 47 1.56 6.40 -3.58
C ARG A 47 2.90 5.90 -3.04
N ALA A 48 3.60 5.09 -3.84
CA ALA A 48 4.93 4.58 -3.55
C ALA A 48 5.85 4.69 -4.79
N LEU A 49 7.15 4.51 -4.56
CA LEU A 49 8.22 4.68 -5.53
C LEU A 49 8.79 3.33 -5.97
N GLY A 50 8.98 3.16 -7.28
CA GLY A 50 9.70 2.05 -7.91
C GLY A 50 10.94 2.51 -8.67
N CYS A 51 11.80 1.55 -9.06
CA CYS A 51 12.96 1.83 -9.92
C CYS A 51 12.51 1.90 -11.41
N LYS A 52 13.20 2.70 -12.22
CA LYS A 52 12.90 2.90 -13.64
C LYS A 52 13.67 1.95 -14.56
N ILE A 53 13.14 1.71 -15.76
CA ILE A 53 13.85 1.09 -16.89
C ILE A 53 15.14 1.86 -17.21
N GLY A 54 16.30 1.17 -17.14
CA GLY A 54 17.64 1.77 -17.35
C GLY A 54 18.60 1.60 -16.17
N GLY A 55 18.09 1.13 -15.02
CA GLY A 55 18.87 0.79 -13.84
C GLY A 55 19.00 1.95 -12.86
N CYS A 56 19.06 1.60 -11.57
CA CYS A 56 19.34 2.53 -10.47
C CYS A 56 20.83 2.45 -10.03
N ASP A 57 21.65 1.65 -10.74
CA ASP A 57 23.00 1.26 -10.32
C ASP A 57 24.13 2.18 -10.87
N LYS A 58 23.80 3.21 -11.65
CA LYS A 58 24.79 4.20 -12.11
C LYS A 58 24.35 5.62 -11.77
N PRO A 59 25.12 6.37 -10.97
CA PRO A 59 24.88 7.79 -10.80
C PRO A 59 25.39 8.49 -12.06
N SER A 60 24.50 8.77 -13.01
CA SER A 60 24.69 9.96 -13.83
C SER A 60 24.06 11.10 -13.06
N GLU A 61 24.86 12.12 -12.73
CA GLU A 61 24.39 13.40 -12.22
C GLU A 61 23.10 13.79 -13.00
N ASP A 62 22.02 14.07 -12.27
CA ASP A 62 20.74 14.63 -12.75
C ASP A 62 19.52 13.77 -13.16
N SER A 63 19.39 12.47 -12.86
CA SER A 63 18.01 11.90 -12.85
C SER A 63 17.80 10.61 -12.07
N ILE A 64 17.57 10.71 -10.75
CA ILE A 64 16.81 9.66 -10.07
C ILE A 64 15.32 9.83 -10.41
N SER A 65 14.95 9.56 -11.67
CA SER A 65 13.54 9.51 -12.06
C SER A 65 12.96 8.19 -11.56
N PHE A 66 12.39 8.20 -10.36
CA PHE A 66 11.63 7.07 -9.83
C PHE A 66 10.34 6.88 -10.65
N GLU A 67 9.98 5.62 -10.90
CA GLU A 67 8.62 5.29 -11.29
C GLU A 67 7.71 5.28 -10.06
N GLN A 68 6.41 5.39 -10.28
CA GLN A 68 5.44 5.44 -9.20
C GLN A 68 4.42 4.34 -9.36
N PHE A 69 3.94 3.83 -8.23
CA PHE A 69 2.84 2.90 -8.20
C PHE A 69 1.92 3.23 -7.03
N TYR A 70 0.69 2.75 -7.13
CA TYR A 70 -0.30 2.89 -6.07
C TYR A 70 -0.61 1.53 -5.50
N PHE A 71 -0.80 1.48 -4.19
CA PHE A 71 -1.29 0.29 -3.50
C PHE A 71 -2.39 0.69 -2.53
N PHE A 72 -3.26 -0.25 -2.21
CA PHE A 72 -4.22 -0.08 -1.12
C PHE A 72 -3.97 -1.10 -0.02
N THR A 73 -4.34 -0.67 1.19
CA THR A 73 -4.43 -1.53 2.36
C THR A 73 -5.84 -1.45 2.91
N ALA A 74 -6.46 -2.61 3.12
CA ALA A 74 -7.72 -2.73 3.83
C ALA A 74 -7.47 -3.12 5.28
N PHE A 75 -8.18 -2.46 6.18
CA PHE A 75 -8.14 -2.67 7.62
C PHE A 75 -9.53 -3.11 8.12
N ASP A 76 -9.55 -3.93 9.16
CA ASP A 76 -10.79 -4.14 9.92
C ASP A 76 -11.09 -2.96 10.85
N LYS A 77 -12.24 -3.02 11.54
CA LYS A 77 -12.65 -2.03 12.55
C LYS A 77 -11.63 -1.81 13.67
N ASP A 78 -10.83 -2.84 13.97
CA ASP A 78 -9.79 -2.85 15.00
C ASP A 78 -8.43 -2.37 14.44
N LYS A 79 -8.44 -1.84 13.20
CA LYS A 79 -7.30 -1.27 12.48
C LYS A 79 -6.19 -2.27 12.20
N ASN A 80 -6.50 -3.57 12.17
CA ASN A 80 -5.56 -4.60 11.74
C ASN A 80 -5.62 -4.76 10.22
N ILE A 81 -4.47 -5.01 9.60
CA ILE A 81 -4.38 -5.20 8.15
C ILE A 81 -5.06 -6.52 7.77
N LYS A 82 -6.07 -6.43 6.90
CA LYS A 82 -6.75 -7.58 6.29
C LYS A 82 -6.23 -7.88 4.90
N LYS A 83 -5.73 -6.86 4.19
CA LYS A 83 -5.29 -7.01 2.80
C LYS A 83 -4.32 -5.90 2.41
N VAL A 84 -3.27 -6.26 1.67
CA VAL A 84 -2.48 -5.32 0.86
C VAL A 84 -2.50 -5.75 -0.61
N ARG A 85 -2.62 -4.77 -1.52
CA ARG A 85 -2.66 -4.96 -2.97
C ARG A 85 -2.05 -3.77 -3.70
N VAL A 86 -1.14 -4.05 -4.62
CA VAL A 86 -0.74 -3.09 -5.66
C VAL A 86 -1.91 -2.90 -6.63
N LEU A 87 -2.31 -1.65 -6.87
CA LEU A 87 -3.43 -1.26 -7.74
C LEU A 87 -2.96 -1.10 -9.18
N GLU A 88 -1.96 -0.24 -9.38
CA GLU A 88 -1.40 0.11 -10.68
C GLU A 88 0.11 0.17 -10.50
N TYR A 89 0.81 -0.64 -11.30
CA TYR A 89 2.25 -0.57 -11.40
C TYR A 89 2.62 -0.76 -12.87
N THR A 90 3.02 0.34 -13.50
CA THR A 90 3.29 0.42 -14.94
C THR A 90 4.70 -0.02 -15.32
N SER A 91 5.49 -0.49 -14.35
CA SER A 91 6.87 -0.92 -14.57
C SER A 91 6.96 -2.40 -14.91
N ASP A 92 7.77 -2.72 -15.92
CA ASP A 92 8.17 -4.10 -16.19
C ASP A 92 9.22 -4.61 -15.18
N HIS A 93 9.89 -3.70 -14.45
CA HIS A 93 10.89 -4.03 -13.44
C HIS A 93 10.35 -3.88 -12.02
N GLY A 94 10.51 -4.92 -11.21
CA GLY A 94 10.08 -4.92 -9.81
C GLY A 94 8.61 -5.30 -9.58
N TYR A 95 7.87 -5.69 -10.63
CA TYR A 95 6.47 -6.15 -10.53
C TYR A 95 6.23 -7.28 -9.52
N GLN A 96 7.29 -8.00 -9.11
CA GLN A 96 7.26 -9.02 -8.06
C GLN A 96 6.60 -8.54 -6.76
N ILE A 97 6.62 -7.23 -6.43
CA ILE A 97 5.89 -6.68 -5.29
C ILE A 97 4.36 -6.81 -5.39
N ALA A 98 3.80 -7.01 -6.60
CA ALA A 98 2.38 -7.26 -6.81
C ALA A 98 1.98 -8.72 -6.51
N ASN A 99 2.96 -9.59 -6.22
CA ASN A 99 2.70 -10.98 -5.90
C ASN A 99 1.82 -11.09 -4.64
N LYS A 100 0.67 -11.77 -4.80
CA LYS A 100 -0.33 -11.90 -3.73
C LYS A 100 0.18 -12.64 -2.50
N GLY A 101 1.12 -13.57 -2.67
CA GLY A 101 1.75 -14.34 -1.59
C GLY A 101 2.74 -13.49 -0.82
N TRP A 102 3.61 -12.76 -1.52
CA TRP A 102 4.57 -11.83 -0.91
C TRP A 102 3.85 -10.74 -0.09
N LEU A 103 2.78 -10.16 -0.63
CA LEU A 103 1.98 -9.13 0.05
C LEU A 103 1.26 -9.62 1.33
N LYS A 104 1.09 -10.94 1.53
CA LYS A 104 0.49 -11.48 2.77
C LYS A 104 1.40 -11.30 3.98
N GLN A 105 2.67 -10.99 3.80
CA GLN A 105 3.57 -10.70 4.93
C GLN A 105 3.09 -9.49 5.74
N PHE A 106 2.48 -8.50 5.09
CA PHE A 106 1.86 -7.35 5.76
C PHE A 106 0.61 -7.67 6.59
N GLU A 107 0.03 -8.86 6.45
CA GLU A 107 -1.14 -9.29 7.23
C GLU A 107 -0.71 -9.89 8.60
N LYS A 108 0.59 -10.04 8.86
CA LYS A 108 1.13 -10.77 10.03
C LYS A 108 1.71 -9.88 11.13
N GLY A 109 1.33 -8.60 11.22
CA GLY A 109 1.88 -7.71 12.23
C GLY A 109 1.40 -6.27 12.17
N LYS A 110 2.08 -5.39 12.91
CA LYS A 110 1.81 -3.94 13.00
C LYS A 110 3.05 -3.07 12.79
N LYS A 111 4.18 -3.66 12.45
CA LYS A 111 5.43 -2.97 12.11
C LYS A 111 6.24 -3.88 11.19
N PHE A 112 6.76 -3.31 10.11
CA PHE A 112 7.39 -4.08 9.05
C PHE A 112 8.78 -3.54 8.70
N SER A 113 9.73 -4.44 8.51
CA SER A 113 11.12 -4.17 8.20
C SER A 113 11.58 -5.15 7.12
N VAL A 114 12.18 -4.62 6.05
CA VAL A 114 12.75 -5.43 4.96
C VAL A 114 13.94 -6.22 5.48
N GLY A 115 13.98 -7.53 5.18
CA GLY A 115 15.02 -8.44 5.65
C GLY A 115 14.78 -9.02 7.04
N GLU A 116 13.74 -8.56 7.76
CA GLU A 116 13.31 -9.15 9.02
C GLU A 116 12.00 -9.92 8.84
N ASN A 117 10.89 -9.19 8.69
CA ASN A 117 9.54 -9.77 8.55
C ASN A 117 8.88 -9.42 7.20
N ILE A 118 9.63 -8.76 6.31
CA ILE A 118 9.31 -8.59 4.90
C ILE A 118 10.49 -9.07 4.07
N ASP A 119 10.28 -10.10 3.26
CA ASP A 119 11.29 -10.64 2.35
C ASP A 119 11.77 -9.58 1.35
N ALA A 120 13.08 -9.46 1.21
CA ALA A 120 13.68 -8.68 0.13
C ALA A 120 13.37 -9.33 -1.23
N ILE A 121 13.32 -8.51 -2.28
CA ILE A 121 13.13 -8.97 -3.65
C ILE A 121 14.31 -8.47 -4.49
N SER A 122 15.06 -9.39 -5.07
CA SER A 122 16.17 -9.08 -5.97
C SER A 122 15.69 -8.24 -7.16
N GLY A 123 16.39 -7.15 -7.47
CA GLY A 123 16.02 -6.23 -8.55
C GLY A 123 14.82 -5.32 -8.25
N ALA A 124 14.26 -5.36 -7.03
CA ALA A 124 13.11 -4.53 -6.64
C ALA A 124 13.31 -3.79 -5.31
N THR A 125 14.58 -3.55 -4.91
CA THR A 125 14.93 -2.99 -3.60
C THR A 125 14.21 -1.68 -3.28
N ILE A 126 14.11 -0.76 -4.24
CA ILE A 126 13.41 0.53 -4.07
C ILE A 126 11.92 0.30 -3.83
N SER A 127 11.26 -0.50 -4.68
CA SER A 127 9.83 -0.80 -4.57
C SER A 127 9.48 -1.49 -3.26
N VAL A 128 10.30 -2.46 -2.83
CA VAL A 128 10.13 -3.17 -1.55
C VAL A 128 10.27 -2.22 -0.36
N LYS A 129 11.30 -1.38 -0.34
CA LYS A 129 11.48 -0.39 0.73
C LYS A 129 10.34 0.63 0.76
N SER A 130 9.92 1.11 -0.41
CA SER A 130 8.88 2.15 -0.51
C SER A 130 7.51 1.64 -0.06
N ILE A 131 7.06 0.46 -0.53
CA ILE A 131 5.78 -0.09 -0.07
C ILE A 131 5.81 -0.45 1.42
N THR A 132 6.93 -0.97 1.93
CA THR A 132 7.08 -1.30 3.36
C THR A 132 6.97 -0.05 4.23
N ALA A 133 7.66 1.04 3.85
CA ALA A 133 7.55 2.32 4.52
C ALA A 133 6.12 2.88 4.42
N GLY A 134 5.50 2.78 3.24
CA GLY A 134 4.12 3.20 3.02
C GLY A 134 3.13 2.47 3.93
N VAL A 135 3.19 1.14 4.04
CA VAL A 135 2.31 0.36 4.93
C VAL A 135 2.50 0.74 6.40
N ASN A 136 3.75 0.93 6.85
CA ASN A 136 4.01 1.40 8.21
C ASN A 136 3.41 2.79 8.47
N GLU A 137 3.49 3.68 7.49
CA GLU A 137 2.91 5.02 7.60
C GLU A 137 1.38 4.97 7.62
N GLN A 138 0.75 4.13 6.79
CA GLN A 138 -0.70 3.92 6.85
C GLN A 138 -1.15 3.42 8.23
N LEU A 139 -0.39 2.52 8.86
CA LEU A 139 -0.64 2.05 10.23
C LEU A 139 -0.53 3.18 11.26
N ARG A 140 0.45 4.09 11.11
CA ARG A 140 0.59 5.26 11.97
C ARG A 140 -0.59 6.22 11.81
N ILE A 141 -1.03 6.46 10.57
CA ILE A 141 -2.14 7.35 10.25
C ILE A 141 -3.44 6.79 10.84
N ILE A 142 -3.78 5.52 10.56
CA ILE A 142 -5.05 4.94 10.99
C ILE A 142 -5.17 4.84 12.51
N GLN A 143 -4.06 4.64 13.22
CA GLN A 143 -4.06 4.61 14.69
C GLN A 143 -4.44 5.96 15.33
N LYS A 144 -4.16 7.08 14.65
CA LYS A 144 -4.48 8.43 15.14
C LYS A 144 -5.89 8.91 14.79
N LYS A 145 -6.63 8.14 14.00
CA LYS A 145 -8.06 8.34 13.74
C LYS A 145 -8.88 7.91 14.95
#